data_AF-A0A1Q4XF62-F1
#
_entry.id   AF-A0A1Q4XF62-F1
#
_cell.length_a   1.000
_cell.length_b   1.000
_cell.length_c   1.000
_cell.angle_alpha   90.00
_cell.angle_beta   90.00
_cell.angle_gamma   90.00
#
_symmetry.space_group_name_H-M   'P 1'
#
loop_
_entity.id
_entity.type
_entity.pdbx_description
1 polymer ?
#
loop_
_entity_poly.entity_id
_entity_poly.type
_entity_poly.pdbx_seq_one_letter_code
_entity_poly.pdbx_strand_id
1 'polypeptide(L)'
;MSLNGVDNVGKTTQLAWLHRGMRDAHLVGTVDAWDNRWRDVAAGDFAHWWFVGSTTAEHVGLMLGSHVARRAASGPLALEDRGLPMLRAACAATAALKDGLSPAKALRLVDHLAVELPAAVPRREVHVLLRRSVNHAREAAEALRREPQPVNERYATYQRMLAEILSLQVDRGEYHAVLDLGDAPILDVQRKLRGCLSDLSVDVQPLPDDVLDRLWVLGGMSESGKSTVGELLRDEHGVTRLKIGYLLEVAAMRAGTVDLYERWSEREQAERLTEEILRFTETTKARTISLESAHRLEATTHLKRVWGDRCQVVYVDADATVRMSRAAETETRLRGRDETKRERGADRIAEIADHIIDNSGHLSALKLAINRIVATVELPRVALHPTGPVTQSAWLGQATDHLRDDQVALVLATGSTGTATWRDGWSDLDVLVVRDTAPATWLRNVAGTLAAPDGIKVGLSVFTTADIDALRMPPRVVQSLRRAAQGVGVLYRRAGYLLPVPVTAHGDRTSRGELGLVLMTTRRLIAADRPDVRAVHKHLVLLAKILLRADGHDFHDTDDVLTAFHELHPAAGSTPPDLADLIRRPRDPALCEQLVDATDRLLTYFDRLDHTVRTSE
;
A
#
# COMPACT_ATOMS: atom_id res chain seq x y z
N MET A 1 -13.06 26.73 16.93
CA MET A 1 -13.28 25.70 15.90
C MET A 1 -13.75 24.43 16.60
N SER A 2 -14.70 23.70 16.02
CA SER A 2 -15.16 22.42 16.58
C SER A 2 -15.09 21.30 15.54
N LEU A 3 -14.70 20.11 15.98
CA LEU A 3 -14.95 18.88 15.23
C LEU A 3 -16.22 18.20 15.74
N ASN A 4 -17.09 17.86 14.80
CA ASN A 4 -18.41 17.29 15.04
C ASN A 4 -18.54 15.93 14.34
N GLY A 5 -19.53 15.14 14.72
CA GLY A 5 -19.80 13.82 14.16
C GLY A 5 -20.17 12.81 15.23
N VAL A 6 -20.65 11.64 14.79
CA VAL A 6 -21.00 10.51 15.65
C VAL A 6 -19.80 10.06 16.52
N ASP A 7 -20.07 9.21 17.50
CA ASP A 7 -18.99 8.68 18.33
C ASP A 7 -18.06 7.77 17.51
N ASN A 8 -16.81 7.63 17.96
CA ASN A 8 -15.76 6.86 17.27
C ASN A 8 -15.42 7.26 15.82
N VAL A 9 -15.90 8.41 15.34
CA VAL A 9 -15.51 8.95 14.02
C VAL A 9 -14.07 9.47 13.98
N GLY A 10 -13.45 9.70 15.15
CA GLY A 10 -12.04 10.11 15.27
C GLY A 10 -11.81 11.58 15.68
N LYS A 11 -12.83 12.30 16.16
CA LYS A 11 -12.75 13.74 16.55
C LYS A 11 -11.58 14.03 17.49
N THR A 12 -11.56 13.39 18.65
CA THR A 12 -10.53 13.55 19.68
C THR A 12 -9.15 13.24 19.13
N THR A 13 -9.07 12.27 18.20
CA THR A 13 -7.81 11.90 17.57
C THR A 13 -7.24 13.06 16.76
N GLN A 14 -8.04 13.58 15.83
CA GLN A 14 -7.66 14.67 14.95
C GLN A 14 -7.40 15.98 15.71
N LEU A 15 -8.23 16.29 16.72
CA LEU A 15 -8.05 17.48 17.56
C LEU A 15 -6.72 17.47 18.33
N ALA A 16 -6.37 16.35 18.94
CA ALA A 16 -5.10 16.23 19.67
C ALA A 16 -3.89 16.45 18.76
N TRP A 17 -3.93 15.92 17.53
CA TRP A 17 -2.85 16.13 16.56
C TRP A 17 -2.84 17.55 16.01
N LEU A 18 -4.01 18.09 15.67
CA LEU A 18 -4.15 19.46 15.19
C LEU A 18 -3.60 20.48 16.19
N HIS A 19 -3.98 20.35 17.46
CA HIS A 19 -3.54 21.22 18.56
C HIS A 19 -2.02 21.40 18.60
N ARG A 20 -1.25 20.32 18.42
CA ARG A 20 0.22 20.38 18.47
C ARG A 20 0.85 21.13 17.29
N GLY A 21 0.10 21.31 16.20
CA GLY A 21 0.54 22.05 15.01
C GLY A 21 -0.07 23.45 14.90
N MET A 22 -0.80 23.92 15.92
CA MET A 22 -1.38 25.26 15.95
C MET A 22 -0.84 26.01 17.17
N ARG A 23 -0.08 27.08 16.93
CA ARG A 23 0.40 27.94 18.01
C ARG A 23 -0.80 28.64 18.65
N ASP A 24 -0.78 28.78 19.97
CA ASP A 24 -1.81 29.46 20.79
C ASP A 24 -3.22 28.84 20.76
N ALA A 25 -3.39 27.67 20.14
CA ALA A 25 -4.62 26.90 20.22
C ALA A 25 -4.76 26.27 21.61
N HIS A 26 -5.96 26.33 22.18
CA HIS A 26 -6.31 25.66 23.41
C HIS A 26 -7.24 24.48 23.10
N LEU A 27 -6.79 23.25 23.38
CA LEU A 27 -7.64 22.07 23.36
C LEU A 27 -8.56 22.07 24.57
N VAL A 28 -9.76 22.63 24.40
CA VAL A 28 -10.73 22.85 25.50
C VAL A 28 -11.57 21.62 25.82
N GLY A 29 -11.49 20.58 24.98
CA GLY A 29 -12.12 19.28 25.23
C GLY A 29 -13.64 19.31 25.25
N THR A 30 -14.22 18.38 26.02
CA THR A 30 -15.66 18.15 26.18
C THR A 30 -16.29 19.17 27.14
N VAL A 31 -17.61 19.36 27.05
CA VAL A 31 -18.33 20.40 27.83
C VAL A 31 -18.44 20.10 29.32
N ASP A 32 -18.29 18.84 29.72
CA ASP A 32 -18.41 18.37 31.10
C ASP A 32 -17.33 18.92 32.04
N ALA A 33 -16.17 19.28 31.49
CA ALA A 33 -15.09 19.90 32.26
C ALA A 33 -15.38 21.34 32.72
N TRP A 34 -16.44 21.98 32.20
CA TRP A 34 -16.66 23.43 32.32
C TRP A 34 -17.88 23.82 33.16
N ASP A 35 -18.63 22.85 33.67
CA ASP A 35 -19.84 23.10 34.47
C ASP A 35 -19.92 22.11 35.62
N ASN A 36 -19.93 22.63 36.85
CA ASN A 36 -19.86 21.81 38.06
C ASN A 36 -21.05 20.87 38.24
N ARG A 37 -22.19 21.16 37.60
CA ARG A 37 -23.38 20.29 37.61
C ARG A 37 -23.08 18.89 37.05
N TRP A 38 -22.07 18.74 36.20
CA TRP A 38 -21.64 17.43 35.71
C TRP A 38 -21.07 16.53 36.81
N ARG A 39 -20.53 17.08 37.90
CA ARG A 39 -20.06 16.26 39.03
C ARG A 39 -21.22 15.56 39.72
N ASP A 40 -22.34 16.25 39.86
CA ASP A 40 -23.55 15.70 40.47
C ASP A 40 -24.16 14.60 39.58
N VAL A 41 -24.17 14.81 38.25
CA VAL A 41 -24.61 13.80 37.28
C VAL A 41 -23.68 12.59 37.28
N ALA A 42 -22.36 12.80 37.32
CA ALA A 42 -21.36 11.73 37.30
C ALA A 42 -21.31 10.91 38.60
N ALA A 43 -21.69 11.49 39.74
CA ALA A 43 -21.76 10.80 41.02
C ALA A 43 -22.95 9.81 41.10
N GLY A 44 -23.97 9.99 40.26
CA GLY A 44 -25.10 9.08 40.13
C GLY A 44 -24.93 8.04 39.00
N ASP A 45 -26.04 7.42 38.60
CA ASP A 45 -26.07 6.59 37.38
C ASP A 45 -26.14 7.50 36.14
N PHE A 46 -24.96 7.84 35.60
CA PHE A 46 -24.83 8.72 34.43
C PHE A 46 -25.66 8.23 33.24
N ALA A 47 -25.65 6.92 32.95
CA ALA A 47 -26.37 6.36 31.81
C ALA A 47 -27.88 6.43 32.02
N HIS A 48 -28.34 6.17 33.26
CA HIS A 48 -29.74 6.36 33.60
C HIS A 48 -30.16 7.83 33.49
N TRP A 49 -29.41 8.77 34.05
CA TRP A 49 -29.71 10.20 33.94
C TRP A 49 -29.77 10.65 32.48
N TRP A 50 -28.79 10.24 31.68
CA TRP A 50 -28.67 10.65 30.28
C TRP A 50 -29.85 10.17 29.43
N PHE A 51 -30.24 8.89 29.56
CA PHE A 51 -31.23 8.29 28.67
C PHE A 51 -32.65 8.15 29.25
N VAL A 52 -32.83 8.31 30.56
CA VAL A 52 -34.10 8.02 31.24
C VAL A 52 -34.49 9.13 32.22
N GLY A 53 -33.62 9.43 33.18
CA GLY A 53 -33.96 10.23 34.36
C GLY A 53 -34.06 11.74 34.15
N SER A 54 -33.39 12.30 33.14
CA SER A 54 -33.45 13.73 32.83
C SER A 54 -34.64 14.08 31.93
N THR A 55 -35.26 15.23 32.13
CA THR A 55 -36.17 15.83 31.14
C THR A 55 -35.38 16.42 29.97
N THR A 56 -36.04 16.62 28.82
CA THR A 56 -35.37 17.21 27.64
C THR A 56 -34.94 18.66 27.89
N ALA A 57 -35.72 19.43 28.65
CA ALA A 57 -35.34 20.79 29.06
C ALA A 57 -34.11 20.80 29.97
N GLU A 58 -34.04 19.92 30.98
CA GLU A 58 -32.86 19.81 31.86
C GLU A 58 -31.60 19.42 31.09
N HIS A 59 -31.70 18.44 30.19
CA HIS A 59 -30.58 17.99 29.38
C HIS A 59 -30.06 19.10 28.47
N VAL A 60 -30.95 19.81 27.76
CA VAL A 60 -30.59 20.94 26.89
C VAL A 60 -29.98 22.08 27.71
N GLY A 61 -30.59 22.43 28.85
CA GLY A 61 -30.11 23.48 29.75
C GLY A 61 -28.73 23.18 30.35
N LEU A 62 -28.43 21.91 30.66
CA LEU A 62 -27.10 21.52 31.10
C LEU A 62 -26.11 21.62 29.94
N MET A 63 -26.35 20.93 28.83
CA MET A 63 -25.41 20.87 27.69
C MET A 63 -25.09 22.24 27.10
N LEU A 64 -26.10 23.09 26.87
CA LEU A 64 -25.89 24.42 26.30
C LEU A 64 -25.37 25.42 27.34
N GLY A 65 -25.76 25.31 28.61
CA GLY A 65 -25.15 26.08 29.69
C GLY A 65 -23.65 25.79 29.84
N SER A 66 -23.26 24.52 29.75
CA SER A 66 -21.85 24.11 29.77
C SER A 66 -21.08 24.61 28.54
N HIS A 67 -21.73 24.68 27.37
CA HIS A 67 -21.14 25.33 26.20
C HIS A 67 -20.85 26.81 26.45
N VAL A 68 -21.80 27.57 27.02
CA VAL A 68 -21.60 28.98 27.36
C VAL A 68 -20.44 29.16 28.34
N ALA A 69 -20.38 28.34 29.40
CA ALA A 69 -19.29 28.36 30.37
C ALA A 69 -17.93 28.06 29.71
N ARG A 70 -17.87 27.00 28.88
CA ARG A 70 -16.68 26.64 28.10
C ARG A 70 -16.22 27.83 27.25
N ARG A 71 -17.13 28.48 26.52
CA ARG A 71 -16.82 29.61 25.63
C ARG A 71 -16.29 30.82 26.40
N ALA A 72 -16.88 31.14 27.55
CA ALA A 72 -16.45 32.24 28.40
C ALA A 72 -15.01 32.06 28.91
N ALA A 73 -14.64 30.83 29.27
CA ALA A 73 -13.33 30.51 29.83
C ALA A 73 -12.28 30.07 28.78
N SER A 74 -12.68 29.87 27.53
CA SER A 74 -11.79 29.49 26.45
C SER A 74 -10.96 30.66 25.93
N GLY A 75 -9.70 30.38 25.57
CA GLY A 75 -8.78 31.32 24.93
C GLY A 75 -9.22 31.77 23.53
N PRO A 76 -8.39 32.59 22.85
CA PRO A 76 -8.72 33.20 21.56
C PRO A 76 -8.95 32.15 20.45
N LEU A 77 -8.20 31.05 20.47
CA LEU A 77 -8.35 29.93 19.55
C LEU A 77 -8.70 28.65 20.32
N ALA A 78 -9.99 28.34 20.41
CA ALA A 78 -10.48 27.14 21.08
C ALA A 78 -10.68 25.99 20.08
N LEU A 79 -10.17 24.80 20.42
CA LEU A 79 -10.40 23.55 19.71
C LEU A 79 -11.39 22.68 20.52
N GLU A 80 -12.61 22.58 20.03
CA GLU A 80 -13.74 21.98 20.74
C GLU A 80 -14.04 20.57 20.23
N ASP A 81 -14.03 19.59 21.14
CA ASP A 81 -14.62 18.27 20.88
C ASP A 81 -16.14 18.42 21.04
N ARG A 82 -16.84 18.44 19.90
CA ARG A 82 -18.27 18.79 19.75
C ARG A 82 -18.55 20.29 19.98
N GLY A 83 -18.93 20.99 18.91
CA GLY A 83 -19.39 22.38 18.93
C GLY A 83 -20.91 22.48 19.13
N LEU A 84 -21.45 23.69 19.10
CA LEU A 84 -22.88 23.95 19.32
C LEU A 84 -23.81 23.08 18.45
N PRO A 85 -23.59 22.92 17.13
CA PRO A 85 -24.45 22.06 16.31
C PRO A 85 -24.48 20.60 16.81
N MET A 86 -23.34 20.06 17.21
CA MET A 86 -23.23 18.68 17.72
C MET A 86 -23.86 18.52 19.10
N LEU A 87 -23.77 19.52 19.97
CA LEU A 87 -24.45 19.50 21.28
C LEU A 87 -25.96 19.50 21.10
N ARG A 88 -26.49 20.32 20.18
CA ARG A 88 -27.91 20.28 19.79
C ARG A 88 -28.29 18.91 19.21
N ALA A 89 -27.44 18.33 18.36
CA ALA A 89 -27.67 17.01 17.79
C ALA A 89 -27.74 15.92 18.86
N ALA A 90 -26.82 15.94 19.83
CA ALA A 90 -26.82 15.00 20.95
C ALA A 90 -28.07 15.13 21.82
N CYS A 91 -28.47 16.36 22.18
CA CYS A 91 -29.71 16.62 22.90
C CYS A 91 -30.94 16.11 22.12
N ALA A 92 -30.97 16.35 20.81
CA ALA A 92 -32.08 15.93 19.96
C ALA A 92 -32.13 14.41 19.80
N ALA A 93 -30.98 13.73 19.72
CA ALA A 93 -30.91 12.27 19.66
C ALA A 93 -31.39 11.64 20.97
N THR A 94 -30.99 12.23 22.11
CA THR A 94 -31.48 11.82 23.42
C THR A 94 -32.99 12.05 23.57
N ALA A 95 -33.50 13.21 23.12
CA ALA A 95 -34.93 13.51 23.14
C ALA A 95 -35.74 12.59 22.22
N ALA A 96 -35.23 12.28 21.02
CA ALA A 96 -35.85 11.32 20.12
C ALA A 96 -35.99 9.92 20.76
N LEU A 97 -34.95 9.49 21.47
CA LEU A 97 -34.94 8.20 22.16
C LEU A 97 -35.88 8.18 23.37
N LYS A 98 -35.76 9.18 24.24
CA LYS A 98 -36.45 9.23 25.53
C LYS A 98 -37.93 9.58 25.39
N ASP A 99 -38.24 10.55 24.55
CA ASP A 99 -39.59 11.10 24.39
C ASP A 99 -40.35 10.43 23.23
N GLY A 100 -39.75 9.44 22.55
CA GLY A 100 -40.35 8.72 21.42
C GLY A 100 -40.63 9.61 20.20
N LEU A 101 -39.86 10.69 20.03
CA LEU A 101 -40.03 11.65 18.96
C LEU A 101 -39.27 11.21 17.70
N SER A 102 -39.78 11.58 16.53
CA SER A 102 -38.96 11.47 15.31
C SER A 102 -37.76 12.42 15.38
N PRO A 103 -36.61 12.05 14.80
CA PRO A 103 -35.41 12.89 14.75
C PRO A 103 -35.66 14.36 14.36
N ALA A 104 -36.46 14.59 13.33
CA ALA A 104 -36.82 15.94 12.89
C ALA A 104 -37.68 16.71 13.92
N LYS A 105 -38.58 16.04 14.65
CA LYS A 105 -39.39 16.66 15.72
C LYS A 105 -38.53 16.97 16.94
N ALA A 106 -37.67 16.05 17.33
CA ALA A 106 -36.75 16.21 18.45
C ALA A 106 -35.77 17.37 18.22
N LEU A 107 -35.21 17.48 17.01
CA LEU A 107 -34.34 18.60 16.64
C LEU A 107 -35.06 19.95 16.76
N ARG A 108 -36.30 20.07 16.25
CA ARG A 108 -37.09 21.30 16.40
C ARG A 108 -37.39 21.65 17.85
N LEU A 109 -37.68 20.66 18.69
CA LEU A 109 -37.91 20.86 20.12
C LEU A 109 -36.65 21.42 20.81
N VAL A 110 -35.49 20.84 20.53
CA VAL A 110 -34.22 21.30 21.07
C VAL A 110 -33.88 22.70 20.57
N ASP A 111 -34.10 22.98 19.28
CA ASP A 111 -33.90 24.32 18.71
C ASP A 111 -34.78 25.37 19.42
N HIS A 112 -36.04 25.03 19.72
CA HIS A 112 -36.96 25.91 20.45
C HIS A 112 -36.48 26.19 21.88
N LEU A 113 -36.11 25.13 22.62
CA LEU A 113 -35.59 25.27 24.00
C LEU A 113 -34.26 26.06 24.04
N ALA A 114 -33.43 25.93 23.02
CA ALA A 114 -32.16 26.63 22.95
C ALA A 114 -32.29 28.16 22.81
N VAL A 115 -33.43 28.67 22.30
CA VAL A 115 -33.69 30.11 22.16
C VAL A 115 -33.86 30.80 23.52
N GLU A 116 -34.38 30.08 24.51
CA GLU A 116 -34.66 30.62 25.85
C GLU A 116 -33.43 30.62 26.77
N LEU A 117 -32.32 30.02 26.32
CA LEU A 117 -31.09 29.88 27.10
C LEU A 117 -30.10 31.03 26.84
N PRO A 118 -29.22 31.35 27.82
CA PRO A 118 -28.18 32.36 27.63
C PRO A 118 -27.34 32.07 26.38
N ALA A 119 -27.14 33.09 25.55
CA ALA A 119 -26.25 32.98 24.40
C ALA A 119 -24.79 33.12 24.83
N ALA A 120 -23.89 32.34 24.21
CA ALA A 120 -22.46 32.54 24.37
C ALA A 120 -22.03 33.88 23.75
N VAL A 121 -20.94 34.46 24.27
CA VAL A 121 -20.35 35.68 23.70
C VAL A 121 -20.04 35.43 22.21
N PRO A 122 -20.48 36.31 21.29
CA PRO A 122 -20.22 36.14 19.87
C PRO A 122 -18.72 36.07 19.58
N ARG A 123 -18.28 35.00 18.93
CA ARG A 123 -16.95 34.90 18.30
C ARG A 123 -17.11 34.22 16.96
N ARG A 124 -16.11 34.35 16.09
CA ARG A 124 -16.06 33.57 14.85
C ARG A 124 -16.04 32.08 15.18
N GLU A 125 -16.95 31.31 14.57
CA GLU A 125 -17.04 29.87 14.76
C GLU A 125 -16.78 29.16 13.43
N VAL A 126 -16.14 28.00 13.53
CA VAL A 126 -15.88 27.13 12.39
C VAL A 126 -16.25 25.72 12.85
N HIS A 127 -17.28 25.17 12.21
CA HIS A 127 -17.81 23.85 12.50
C HIS A 127 -17.50 22.91 11.35
N VAL A 128 -16.67 21.90 11.61
CA VAL A 128 -16.36 20.85 10.64
C VAL A 128 -17.05 19.57 11.11
N LEU A 129 -17.83 18.94 10.24
CA LEU A 129 -18.41 17.63 10.46
C LEU A 129 -17.50 16.56 9.87
N LEU A 130 -17.12 15.58 10.68
CA LEU A 130 -16.50 14.35 10.23
C LEU A 130 -17.60 13.28 10.08
N ARG A 131 -17.66 12.60 8.93
CA ARG A 131 -18.52 11.43 8.73
C ARG A 131 -17.84 10.38 7.88
N ARG A 132 -18.14 9.10 8.08
CA ARG A 132 -17.62 7.98 7.26
C ARG A 132 -18.54 7.61 6.12
N SER A 133 -19.83 7.95 6.20
CA SER A 133 -20.81 7.72 5.15
C SER A 133 -21.82 8.85 5.06
N VAL A 134 -22.24 9.16 3.82
CA VAL A 134 -23.39 10.02 3.53
C VAL A 134 -24.70 9.37 3.95
N ASN A 135 -24.76 8.03 3.97
CA ASN A 135 -25.92 7.29 4.44
C ASN A 135 -25.89 7.18 5.96
N HIS A 136 -26.85 7.81 6.65
CA HIS A 136 -26.90 7.83 8.12
C HIS A 136 -26.96 6.45 8.77
N ALA A 137 -27.56 5.44 8.12
CA ALA A 137 -27.68 4.11 8.70
C ALA A 137 -26.32 3.41 8.67
N ARG A 138 -25.58 3.60 7.56
CA ARG A 138 -24.19 3.13 7.45
C ARG A 138 -23.28 3.89 8.40
N GLU A 139 -23.46 5.20 8.58
CA GLU A 139 -22.69 6.01 9.54
C GLU A 139 -22.83 5.50 10.98
N ALA A 140 -24.07 5.23 11.42
CA ALA A 140 -24.32 4.67 12.74
C ALA A 140 -23.71 3.27 12.90
N ALA A 141 -23.85 2.40 11.88
CA ALA A 141 -23.26 1.07 11.90
C ALA A 141 -21.72 1.14 12.01
N GLU A 142 -21.09 2.08 11.32
CA GLU A 142 -19.65 2.32 11.38
C GLU A 142 -19.18 2.82 12.76
N ALA A 143 -19.95 3.68 13.42
CA ALA A 143 -19.67 4.13 14.78
C ALA A 143 -19.74 2.96 15.78
N LEU A 144 -20.79 2.15 15.68
CA LEU A 144 -21.04 1.00 16.56
C LEU A 144 -20.00 -0.12 16.37
N ARG A 145 -19.55 -0.37 15.13
CA ARG A 145 -18.51 -1.36 14.82
C ARG A 145 -17.17 -1.06 15.51
N ARG A 146 -16.93 0.21 15.87
CA ARG A 146 -15.69 0.66 16.52
C ARG A 146 -15.75 0.69 18.04
N GLU A 147 -16.88 0.30 18.62
CA GLU A 147 -17.00 0.14 20.07
C GLU A 147 -16.16 -1.08 20.52
N PRO A 148 -15.36 -0.94 21.58
CA PRO A 148 -14.51 -2.03 22.06
C PRO A 148 -15.31 -3.18 22.69
N GLN A 149 -16.56 -2.92 23.10
CA GLN A 149 -17.44 -3.89 23.73
C GLN A 149 -18.82 -3.89 23.06
N PRO A 150 -19.54 -5.02 23.08
CA PRO A 150 -20.93 -5.06 22.63
C PRO A 150 -21.77 -4.04 23.37
N VAL A 151 -22.45 -3.18 22.61
CA VAL A 151 -23.30 -2.13 23.17
C VAL A 151 -24.74 -2.59 23.31
N ASN A 152 -25.47 -1.99 24.25
CA ASN A 152 -26.90 -2.26 24.41
C ASN A 152 -27.73 -1.63 23.28
N GLU A 153 -28.95 -2.13 23.10
CA GLU A 153 -29.88 -1.69 22.06
C GLU A 153 -30.22 -0.19 22.18
N ARG A 154 -30.23 0.34 23.40
CA ARG A 154 -30.52 1.74 23.68
C ARG A 154 -29.45 2.65 23.07
N TYR A 155 -28.17 2.36 23.30
CA TYR A 155 -27.06 3.11 22.73
C TYR A 155 -27.00 2.94 21.21
N ALA A 156 -27.27 1.74 20.69
CA ALA A 156 -27.36 1.52 19.24
C ALA A 156 -28.48 2.36 18.59
N THR A 157 -29.62 2.51 19.27
CA THR A 157 -30.72 3.36 18.81
C THR A 157 -30.37 4.84 18.88
N TYR A 158 -29.71 5.27 19.95
CA TYR A 158 -29.17 6.63 20.08
C TYR A 158 -28.21 6.97 18.92
N GLN A 159 -27.24 6.11 18.59
CA GLN A 159 -26.30 6.36 17.48
C GLN A 159 -27.02 6.46 16.12
N ARG A 160 -28.06 5.65 15.89
CA ARG A 160 -28.89 5.75 14.67
C ARG A 160 -29.62 7.09 14.59
N MET A 161 -30.29 7.49 15.67
CA MET A 161 -30.98 8.78 15.76
C MET A 161 -30.01 9.95 15.59
N LEU A 162 -28.84 9.88 16.22
CA LEU A 162 -27.80 10.89 16.11
C LEU A 162 -27.31 11.03 14.66
N ALA A 163 -27.02 9.93 13.96
CA ALA A 163 -26.61 9.98 12.56
C ALA A 163 -27.68 10.60 11.65
N GLU A 164 -28.96 10.29 11.88
CA GLU A 164 -30.07 10.89 11.13
C GLU A 164 -30.17 12.41 11.40
N ILE A 165 -30.03 12.83 12.66
CA ILE A 165 -30.07 14.26 13.04
C ILE A 165 -28.90 15.03 12.42
N LEU A 166 -27.71 14.45 12.40
CA LEU A 166 -26.56 15.06 11.75
C LEU A 166 -26.79 15.21 10.24
N SER A 167 -27.45 14.24 9.59
CA SER A 167 -27.87 14.38 8.18
C SER A 167 -28.81 15.56 7.98
N LEU A 168 -29.81 15.72 8.85
CA LEU A 168 -30.73 16.85 8.80
C LEU A 168 -30.01 18.20 9.00
N GLN A 169 -29.01 18.25 9.87
CA GLN A 169 -28.20 19.46 10.09
C GLN A 169 -27.30 19.78 8.89
N VAL A 170 -26.77 18.76 8.19
CA VAL A 170 -26.05 18.95 6.93
C VAL A 170 -26.96 19.56 5.88
N ASP A 171 -28.18 19.05 5.71
CA ASP A 171 -29.15 19.57 4.74
C ASP A 171 -29.56 21.03 5.05
N ARG A 172 -29.46 21.45 6.31
CA ARG A 172 -29.72 22.83 6.77
C ARG A 172 -28.49 23.76 6.65
N GLY A 173 -27.31 23.24 6.30
CA GLY A 173 -26.10 24.05 6.20
C GLY A 173 -25.48 24.46 7.54
N GLU A 174 -25.69 23.69 8.61
CA GLU A 174 -25.20 24.00 9.97
C GLU A 174 -23.66 23.88 10.11
N TYR A 175 -22.99 23.32 9.10
CA TYR A 175 -21.55 23.09 9.09
C TYR A 175 -20.86 23.90 8.00
N HIS A 176 -19.70 24.45 8.34
CA HIS A 176 -18.86 25.19 7.39
C HIS A 176 -18.16 24.23 6.41
N ALA A 177 -17.91 23.00 6.84
CA ALA A 177 -17.40 21.94 6.00
C ALA A 177 -17.86 20.56 6.50
N VAL A 178 -18.04 19.64 5.56
CA VAL A 178 -18.35 18.24 5.81
C VAL A 178 -17.28 17.38 5.14
N LEU A 179 -16.56 16.60 5.94
CA LEU A 179 -15.49 15.73 5.45
C LEU A 179 -15.98 14.28 5.42
N ASP A 180 -16.13 13.76 4.20
CA ASP A 180 -16.41 12.36 3.92
C ASP A 180 -15.12 11.53 4.01
N LEU A 181 -15.00 10.79 5.11
CA LEU A 181 -13.76 10.09 5.47
C LEU A 181 -13.67 8.69 4.85
N GLY A 182 -14.79 7.99 4.68
CA GLY A 182 -14.78 6.55 4.33
C GLY A 182 -13.89 5.75 5.28
N ASP A 183 -12.98 4.96 4.71
CA ASP A 183 -11.96 4.20 5.44
C ASP A 183 -10.58 4.88 5.44
N ALA A 184 -10.51 6.19 5.15
CA ALA A 184 -9.25 6.92 5.10
C ALA A 184 -8.45 6.80 6.42
N PRO A 185 -7.11 6.62 6.34
CA PRO A 185 -6.25 6.54 7.51
C PRO A 185 -6.12 7.90 8.22
N ILE A 186 -5.65 7.87 9.47
CA ILE A 186 -5.62 9.08 10.33
C ILE A 186 -4.81 10.22 9.68
N LEU A 187 -3.69 9.92 9.01
CA LEU A 187 -2.87 10.91 8.32
C LEU A 187 -3.64 11.64 7.21
N ASP A 188 -4.36 10.90 6.37
CA ASP A 188 -5.11 11.46 5.25
C ASP A 188 -6.27 12.33 5.75
N VAL A 189 -6.94 11.90 6.82
CA VAL A 189 -7.97 12.71 7.50
C VAL A 189 -7.35 13.99 8.06
N GLN A 190 -6.18 13.92 8.69
CA GLN A 190 -5.51 15.10 9.25
C GLN A 190 -5.10 16.09 8.14
N ARG A 191 -4.65 15.61 6.98
CA ARG A 191 -4.35 16.46 5.81
C ARG A 191 -5.61 17.14 5.28
N LYS A 192 -6.69 16.38 5.05
CA LYS A 192 -7.98 16.93 4.60
C LYS A 192 -8.49 18.00 5.57
N LEU A 193 -8.40 17.73 6.88
CA LEU A 193 -8.80 18.67 7.90
C LEU A 193 -7.98 19.95 7.86
N ARG A 194 -6.64 19.87 7.83
CA ARG A 194 -5.76 21.05 7.76
C ARG A 194 -5.98 21.87 6.49
N GLY A 195 -6.16 21.21 5.34
CA GLY A 195 -6.50 21.89 4.07
C GLY A 195 -7.82 22.65 4.17
N CYS A 196 -8.88 21.97 4.64
CA CYS A 196 -10.18 22.59 4.85
C CYS A 196 -10.14 23.79 5.81
N LEU A 197 -9.38 23.69 6.90
CA LEU A 197 -9.21 24.79 7.85
C LEU A 197 -8.45 25.97 7.23
N SER A 198 -7.42 25.69 6.41
CA SER A 198 -6.70 26.72 5.66
C SER A 198 -7.63 27.45 4.68
N ASP A 199 -8.47 26.72 3.93
CA ASP A 199 -9.48 27.29 3.01
C ASP A 199 -10.49 28.18 3.77
N LEU A 200 -10.83 27.79 5.00
CA LEU A 200 -11.66 28.56 5.91
C LEU A 200 -10.89 29.67 6.64
N SER A 201 -9.68 30.04 6.20
CA SER A 201 -8.87 31.11 6.80
C SER A 201 -8.63 30.92 8.31
N VAL A 202 -8.41 29.67 8.72
CA VAL A 202 -7.89 29.32 10.05
C VAL A 202 -6.40 29.08 9.90
N ASP A 203 -5.58 29.78 10.70
CA ASP A 203 -4.13 29.62 10.67
C ASP A 203 -3.73 28.23 11.17
N VAL A 204 -3.36 27.35 10.25
CA VAL A 204 -2.88 26.01 10.53
C VAL A 204 -1.77 25.65 9.57
N GLN A 205 -0.67 25.13 10.11
CA GLN A 205 0.42 24.65 9.27
C GLN A 205 0.01 23.36 8.54
N PRO A 206 0.23 23.24 7.22
CA PRO A 206 0.06 21.98 6.52
C PRO A 206 1.06 20.94 7.03
N LEU A 207 0.73 19.66 6.87
CA LEU A 207 1.72 18.59 7.05
C LEU A 207 2.64 18.56 5.81
N PRO A 208 3.94 18.24 5.95
CA PRO A 208 4.86 18.10 4.81
C PRO A 208 4.32 17.11 3.78
N ASP A 209 4.71 17.21 2.51
CA ASP A 209 4.13 16.37 1.45
C ASP A 209 4.35 14.86 1.66
N ASP A 210 3.36 14.07 1.22
CA ASP A 210 3.41 12.62 1.29
C ASP A 210 3.79 12.02 -0.06
N VAL A 211 5.02 11.56 -0.18
CA VAL A 211 5.52 10.84 -1.36
C VAL A 211 5.82 9.37 -1.07
N LEU A 212 5.43 8.90 0.12
CA LEU A 212 5.78 7.57 0.60
C LEU A 212 4.77 6.53 0.08
N ASP A 213 5.26 5.60 -0.73
CA ASP A 213 4.50 4.47 -1.24
C ASP A 213 4.40 3.34 -0.20
N ARG A 214 5.47 3.16 0.60
CA ARG A 214 5.52 2.09 1.61
C ARG A 214 6.38 2.41 2.83
N LEU A 215 5.87 2.03 3.99
CA LEU A 215 6.53 2.01 5.28
C LEU A 215 6.55 0.59 5.85
N TRP A 216 7.73 -0.03 5.95
CA TRP A 216 7.88 -1.30 6.68
C TRP A 216 8.31 -1.03 8.11
N VAL A 217 7.62 -1.61 9.09
CA VAL A 217 7.94 -1.47 10.50
C VAL A 217 8.45 -2.81 11.02
N LEU A 218 9.74 -2.86 11.38
CA LEU A 218 10.41 -4.10 11.76
C LEU A 218 10.31 -4.34 13.27
N GLY A 219 9.53 -5.36 13.64
CA GLY A 219 9.36 -5.88 15.00
C GLY A 219 10.09 -7.22 15.22
N GLY A 220 10.21 -7.65 16.49
CA GLY A 220 10.85 -8.91 16.85
C GLY A 220 11.78 -8.83 18.07
N MET A 221 12.02 -9.96 18.71
CA MET A 221 12.85 -10.08 19.92
C MET A 221 14.36 -9.88 19.66
N SER A 222 15.19 -9.72 20.70
CA SER A 222 16.64 -9.48 20.52
C SER A 222 17.30 -10.61 19.72
N GLU A 223 18.27 -10.31 18.85
CA GLU A 223 18.94 -11.34 18.00
C GLU A 223 18.05 -12.13 17.02
N SER A 224 16.81 -11.67 16.77
CA SER A 224 15.94 -12.29 15.75
C SER A 224 16.34 -11.94 14.31
N GLY A 225 17.23 -10.97 14.09
CA GLY A 225 17.72 -10.57 12.77
C GLY A 225 17.00 -9.39 12.11
N LYS A 226 16.23 -8.58 12.88
CA LYS A 226 15.65 -7.31 12.39
C LYS A 226 16.64 -6.41 11.67
N SER A 227 17.84 -6.23 12.24
CA SER A 227 18.89 -5.40 11.63
C SER A 227 19.33 -5.94 10.27
N THR A 228 19.49 -7.27 10.17
CA THR A 228 19.81 -7.95 8.91
C THR A 228 18.70 -7.77 7.88
N VAL A 229 17.43 -7.87 8.28
CA VAL A 229 16.30 -7.57 7.38
C VAL A 229 16.35 -6.12 6.89
N GLY A 230 16.58 -5.17 7.78
CA GLY A 230 16.72 -3.76 7.42
C GLY A 230 17.88 -3.50 6.46
N GLU A 231 19.02 -4.18 6.64
CA GLU A 231 20.18 -4.09 5.73
C GLU A 231 19.88 -4.69 4.36
N LEU A 232 19.25 -5.87 4.30
CA LEU A 232 18.85 -6.49 3.04
C LEU A 232 17.82 -5.63 2.27
N LEU A 233 16.85 -5.03 2.97
CA LEU A 233 15.91 -4.07 2.38
C LEU A 233 16.65 -2.87 1.77
N ARG A 234 17.68 -2.34 2.43
CA ARG A 234 18.47 -1.22 1.93
C ARG A 234 19.33 -1.63 0.73
N ASP A 235 20.13 -2.68 0.89
CA ASP A 235 21.21 -3.01 -0.04
C ASP A 235 20.68 -3.72 -1.29
N GLU A 236 19.63 -4.55 -1.18
CA GLU A 236 19.08 -5.32 -2.30
C GLU A 236 17.82 -4.69 -2.92
N HIS A 237 17.12 -3.82 -2.19
CA HIS A 237 15.85 -3.25 -2.63
C HIS A 237 15.80 -1.71 -2.64
N GLY A 238 16.89 -1.03 -2.28
CA GLY A 238 16.95 0.44 -2.28
C GLY A 238 16.02 1.10 -1.26
N VAL A 239 15.57 0.35 -0.24
CA VAL A 239 14.68 0.87 0.80
C VAL A 239 15.47 1.73 1.77
N THR A 240 14.93 2.91 2.10
CA THR A 240 15.61 3.80 3.04
C THR A 240 15.41 3.30 4.47
N ARG A 241 16.51 2.96 5.15
CA ARG A 241 16.49 2.41 6.51
C ARG A 241 16.62 3.52 7.56
N LEU A 242 15.66 3.62 8.48
CA LEU A 242 15.63 4.62 9.55
C LEU A 242 15.42 3.99 10.93
N LYS A 243 16.01 4.60 11.96
CA LYS A 243 15.85 4.16 13.35
C LYS A 243 14.73 4.95 14.05
N ILE A 244 13.76 4.25 14.64
CA ILE A 244 12.65 4.85 15.40
C ILE A 244 13.18 5.73 16.54
N GLY A 245 14.17 5.22 17.31
CA GLY A 245 14.76 5.98 18.42
C GLY A 245 15.36 7.31 17.97
N TYR A 246 16.13 7.30 16.88
CA TYR A 246 16.72 8.52 16.31
C TYR A 246 15.65 9.51 15.84
N LEU A 247 14.60 9.04 15.14
CA LEU A 247 13.53 9.93 14.68
C LEU A 247 12.76 10.54 15.85
N LEU A 248 12.52 9.78 16.93
CA LEU A 248 11.89 10.31 18.14
C LEU A 248 12.79 11.32 18.87
N GLU A 249 14.10 11.10 18.93
CA GLU A 249 15.06 12.06 19.49
C GLU A 249 15.05 13.37 18.69
N VAL A 250 15.07 13.29 17.36
CA VAL A 250 14.97 14.48 16.49
C VAL A 250 13.65 15.21 16.71
N ALA A 251 12.52 14.48 16.79
CA ALA A 251 11.23 15.07 17.11
C ALA A 251 11.24 15.76 18.48
N ALA A 252 11.87 15.15 19.48
CA ALA A 252 11.95 15.67 20.84
C ALA A 252 12.78 16.95 20.90
N MET A 253 13.90 17.01 20.18
CA MET A 253 14.71 18.22 20.03
C MET A 253 13.89 19.37 19.41
N ARG A 254 13.13 19.10 18.34
CA ARG A 254 12.25 20.13 17.73
C ARG A 254 11.14 20.60 18.67
N ALA A 255 10.64 19.70 19.51
CA ALA A 255 9.61 20.01 20.49
C ALA A 255 10.16 20.57 21.82
N GLY A 256 11.49 20.73 21.95
CA GLY A 256 12.12 21.18 23.21
C GLY A 256 11.88 20.23 24.40
N THR A 257 11.77 18.93 24.16
CA THR A 257 11.48 17.91 25.18
C THR A 257 12.71 17.02 25.43
N VAL A 258 13.03 16.76 26.70
CA VAL A 258 14.22 15.99 27.11
C VAL A 258 13.91 14.53 27.44
N ASP A 259 12.73 14.26 28.04
CA ASP A 259 12.28 12.88 28.32
C ASP A 259 11.01 12.55 27.51
N LEU A 260 11.22 11.96 26.35
CA LEU A 260 10.14 11.66 25.40
C LEU A 260 9.27 10.48 25.84
N TYR A 261 9.82 9.51 26.60
CA TYR A 261 9.08 8.30 26.97
C TYR A 261 8.21 8.52 28.21
N GLU A 262 8.56 9.48 29.07
CA GLU A 262 7.71 9.90 30.18
C GLU A 262 6.66 10.93 29.75
N ARG A 263 7.00 11.83 28.80
CA ARG A 263 6.11 12.93 28.42
C ARG A 263 5.13 12.62 27.30
N TRP A 264 5.47 11.72 26.38
CA TRP A 264 4.60 11.40 25.25
C TRP A 264 3.93 10.05 25.43
N SER A 265 2.60 10.05 25.30
CA SER A 265 1.86 8.81 25.10
C SER A 265 2.38 8.06 23.86
N GLU A 266 2.22 6.74 23.82
CA GLU A 266 2.64 5.94 22.66
C GLU A 266 1.97 6.37 21.36
N ARG A 267 0.75 6.90 21.48
CA ARG A 267 0.01 7.51 20.38
C ARG A 267 0.70 8.79 19.88
N GLU A 268 1.07 9.69 20.78
CA GLU A 268 1.81 10.90 20.40
C GLU A 268 3.16 10.54 19.79
N GLN A 269 3.87 9.53 20.31
CA GLN A 269 5.13 9.06 19.72
C GLN A 269 4.94 8.63 18.26
N ALA A 270 3.87 7.90 17.93
CA ALA A 270 3.57 7.50 16.55
C ALA A 270 3.22 8.68 15.62
N GLU A 271 2.49 9.68 16.13
CA GLU A 271 2.16 10.92 15.40
C GLU A 271 3.42 11.78 15.16
N ARG A 272 4.30 11.92 16.17
CA ARG A 272 5.59 12.62 16.06
C ARG A 272 6.55 11.93 15.08
N LEU A 273 6.63 10.61 15.18
CA LEU A 273 7.40 9.77 14.27
C LEU A 273 6.92 9.95 12.82
N THR A 274 5.61 10.01 12.61
CA THR A 274 5.01 10.26 11.29
C THR A 274 5.42 11.62 10.73
N GLU A 275 5.39 12.69 11.54
CA GLU A 275 5.84 14.01 11.07
C GLU A 275 7.32 14.02 10.68
N GLU A 276 8.21 13.36 11.43
CA GLU A 276 9.62 13.28 11.05
C GLU A 276 9.85 12.44 9.80
N ILE A 277 9.08 11.36 9.60
CA ILE A 277 9.10 10.59 8.35
C ILE A 277 8.70 11.49 7.19
N LEU A 278 7.62 12.26 7.31
CA LEU A 278 7.18 13.18 6.26
C LEU A 278 8.22 14.24 5.93
N ARG A 279 8.85 14.86 6.94
CA ARG A 279 9.96 15.81 6.74
C ARG A 279 11.15 15.16 6.04
N PHE A 280 11.47 13.92 6.43
CA PHE A 280 12.55 13.16 5.82
C PHE A 280 12.25 12.84 4.35
N THR A 281 11.05 12.38 4.02
CA THR A 281 10.64 12.03 2.65
C THR A 281 10.54 13.27 1.75
N GLU A 282 10.09 14.41 2.29
CA GLU A 282 10.05 15.67 1.56
C GLU A 282 11.45 16.12 1.13
N THR A 283 12.45 15.93 2.01
CA THR A 283 13.84 16.33 1.76
C THR A 283 14.58 15.35 0.84
N THR A 284 14.45 14.05 1.10
CA THR A 284 15.23 12.99 0.42
C THR A 284 14.54 12.42 -0.81
N LYS A 285 13.24 12.70 -0.99
CA LYS A 285 12.36 12.07 -1.99
C LYS A 285 12.30 10.54 -1.85
N ALA A 286 12.63 10.00 -0.68
CA ALA A 286 12.49 8.58 -0.38
C ALA A 286 11.03 8.16 -0.51
N ARG A 287 10.76 7.17 -1.37
CA ARG A 287 9.41 6.62 -1.59
C ARG A 287 9.12 5.36 -0.77
N THR A 288 10.16 4.72 -0.25
CA THR A 288 10.05 3.48 0.53
C THR A 288 10.99 3.52 1.72
N ILE A 289 10.45 3.24 2.92
CA ILE A 289 11.19 3.31 4.19
C ILE A 289 11.01 2.02 5.00
N SER A 290 12.07 1.58 5.66
CA SER A 290 12.00 0.58 6.74
C SER A 290 12.36 1.23 8.09
N LEU A 291 11.48 1.10 9.09
CA LEU A 291 11.65 1.58 10.45
C LEU A 291 12.07 0.46 11.41
N GLU A 292 13.03 0.76 12.28
CA GLU A 292 13.54 -0.22 13.25
C GLU A 292 14.01 0.45 14.56
N SER A 293 13.94 -0.20 15.72
CA SER A 293 13.23 -1.45 16.02
C SER A 293 11.93 -1.13 16.74
N ALA A 294 10.81 -1.62 16.21
CA ALA A 294 9.54 -1.54 16.89
C ALA A 294 9.52 -2.51 18.08
N HIS A 295 9.21 -1.97 19.26
CA HIS A 295 9.22 -2.73 20.51
C HIS A 295 8.13 -2.28 21.49
N ARG A 296 7.17 -1.49 21.01
CA ARG A 296 6.01 -0.97 21.75
C ARG A 296 4.74 -1.26 20.95
N LEU A 297 3.82 -2.03 21.51
CA LEU A 297 2.65 -2.52 20.79
C LEU A 297 1.68 -1.39 20.44
N GLU A 298 1.33 -0.50 21.38
CA GLU A 298 0.33 0.55 21.13
C GLU A 298 0.87 1.60 20.16
N ALA A 299 2.15 1.99 20.28
CA ALA A 299 2.80 2.86 19.31
C ALA A 299 2.77 2.27 17.89
N THR A 300 3.08 0.99 17.74
CA THR A 300 3.10 0.31 16.44
C THR A 300 1.69 0.17 15.86
N THR A 301 0.72 -0.19 16.69
CA THR A 301 -0.70 -0.27 16.32
C THR A 301 -1.22 1.10 15.87
N HIS A 302 -0.88 2.16 16.59
CA HIS A 302 -1.28 3.51 16.22
C HIS A 302 -0.63 3.94 14.90
N LEU A 303 0.65 3.63 14.70
CA LEU A 303 1.35 3.92 13.46
C LEU A 303 0.70 3.23 12.24
N LYS A 304 0.23 1.97 12.38
CA LYS A 304 -0.57 1.32 11.33
C LYS A 304 -1.85 2.11 11.02
N ARG A 305 -2.58 2.59 12.04
CA ARG A 305 -3.80 3.40 11.84
C ARG A 305 -3.50 4.77 11.22
N VAL A 306 -2.32 5.33 11.48
CA VAL A 306 -1.87 6.61 10.91
C VAL A 306 -1.62 6.50 9.43
N TRP A 307 -0.90 5.48 8.99
CA TRP A 307 -0.49 5.31 7.59
C TRP A 307 -1.44 4.42 6.75
N GLY A 308 -2.33 3.67 7.40
CA GLY A 308 -3.21 2.72 6.72
C GLY A 308 -2.43 1.62 6.00
N ASP A 309 -2.91 1.24 4.82
CA ASP A 309 -2.34 0.15 4.01
C ASP A 309 -0.91 0.43 3.52
N ARG A 310 -0.43 1.67 3.64
CA ARG A 310 0.95 2.05 3.34
C ARG A 310 1.94 1.58 4.41
N CYS A 311 1.47 1.25 5.61
CA CYS A 311 2.29 0.71 6.69
C CYS A 311 2.10 -0.79 6.86
N GLN A 312 3.19 -1.54 6.66
CA GLN A 312 3.26 -2.97 6.89
C GLN A 312 4.19 -3.30 8.05
N VAL A 313 3.68 -4.03 9.03
CA VAL A 313 4.46 -4.54 10.15
C VAL A 313 5.04 -5.90 9.77
N VAL A 314 6.37 -6.00 9.82
CA VAL A 314 7.12 -7.23 9.60
C VAL A 314 7.70 -7.68 10.92
N TYR A 315 7.22 -8.80 11.44
CA TYR A 315 7.75 -9.43 12.63
C TYR A 315 8.82 -10.45 12.24
N VAL A 316 10.05 -10.25 12.71
CA VAL A 316 11.15 -11.20 12.49
C VAL A 316 11.28 -12.06 13.73
N ASP A 317 10.97 -13.34 13.58
CA ASP A 317 11.08 -14.35 14.61
C ASP A 317 12.29 -15.24 14.40
N ALA A 318 12.78 -15.86 15.47
CA ALA A 318 13.79 -16.91 15.41
C ALA A 318 13.73 -17.74 16.69
N ASP A 319 14.03 -19.03 16.57
CA ASP A 319 14.09 -19.94 17.70
C ASP A 319 15.03 -19.43 18.78
N ALA A 320 14.65 -19.63 20.05
CA ALA A 320 15.42 -19.16 21.20
C ALA A 320 16.87 -19.68 21.19
N THR A 321 17.08 -20.92 20.76
CA THR A 321 18.41 -21.55 20.63
C THR A 321 19.25 -20.86 19.56
N VAL A 322 18.65 -20.53 18.42
CA VAL A 322 19.31 -19.82 17.32
C VAL A 322 19.66 -18.39 17.75
N ARG A 323 18.73 -17.68 18.40
CA ARG A 323 18.95 -16.34 18.95
C ARG A 323 20.07 -16.33 19.98
N MET A 324 20.11 -17.35 20.84
CA MET A 324 21.20 -17.54 21.79
C MET A 324 22.55 -17.76 21.11
N SER A 325 22.62 -18.57 20.05
CA SER A 325 23.88 -18.79 19.33
C SER A 325 24.39 -17.55 18.58
N ARG A 326 23.49 -16.61 18.25
CA ARG A 326 23.82 -15.33 17.59
C ARG A 326 24.24 -14.24 18.57
N ALA A 327 23.82 -14.36 19.82
CA ALA A 327 24.10 -13.36 20.84
C ALA A 327 25.60 -13.33 21.17
N ALA A 328 26.21 -12.15 21.08
CA ALA A 328 27.57 -11.92 21.57
C ALA A 328 27.62 -11.84 23.11
N GLU A 329 26.48 -11.71 23.77
CA GLU A 329 26.34 -11.58 25.22
C GLU A 329 25.89 -12.87 25.89
N THR A 330 25.98 -12.92 27.22
CA THR A 330 25.54 -14.09 28.01
C THR A 330 24.02 -14.26 27.97
N GLU A 331 23.57 -15.52 28.14
CA GLU A 331 22.15 -15.87 28.15
C GLU A 331 21.34 -15.07 29.17
N THR A 332 21.85 -14.89 30.39
CA THR A 332 21.16 -14.12 31.43
C THR A 332 20.91 -12.67 30.99
N ARG A 333 21.88 -12.04 30.32
CA ARG A 333 21.76 -10.66 29.84
C ARG A 333 20.76 -10.55 28.69
N LEU A 334 20.79 -11.51 27.76
CA LEU A 334 19.83 -11.56 26.66
C LEU A 334 18.40 -11.74 27.19
N ARG A 335 18.19 -12.68 28.13
CA ARG A 335 16.90 -12.93 28.77
C ARG A 335 16.37 -11.68 29.48
N GLY A 336 17.22 -10.95 30.21
CA GLY A 336 16.83 -9.69 30.87
C GLY A 336 16.40 -8.60 29.88
N ARG A 337 17.13 -8.41 28.77
CA ARG A 337 16.73 -7.48 27.70
C ARG A 337 15.40 -7.86 27.07
N ASP A 338 15.17 -9.15 26.88
CA ASP A 338 13.94 -9.67 26.32
C ASP A 338 12.75 -9.49 27.28
N GLU A 339 12.96 -9.64 28.58
CA GLU A 339 11.92 -9.39 29.59
C GLU A 339 11.41 -7.95 29.52
N THR A 340 12.32 -6.96 29.55
CA THR A 340 11.94 -5.54 29.35
C THR A 340 11.23 -5.30 28.02
N LYS A 341 11.57 -6.04 26.96
CA LYS A 341 10.89 -5.92 25.66
C LYS A 341 9.49 -6.55 25.68
N ARG A 342 9.29 -7.69 26.36
CA ARG A 342 7.97 -8.31 26.53
C ARG A 342 7.05 -7.43 27.35
N GLU A 343 7.55 -6.79 28.40
CA GLU A 343 6.78 -5.81 29.19
C GLU A 343 6.22 -4.68 28.31
N ARG A 344 7.01 -4.23 27.32
CA ARG A 344 6.59 -3.23 26.32
C ARG A 344 5.73 -3.79 25.19
N GLY A 345 5.49 -5.11 25.17
CA GLY A 345 4.69 -5.82 24.17
C GLY A 345 5.40 -6.09 22.85
N ALA A 346 6.74 -6.12 22.83
CA ALA A 346 7.50 -6.36 21.61
C ALA A 346 7.21 -7.73 20.97
N ASP A 347 6.89 -8.75 21.77
CA ASP A 347 6.46 -10.08 21.34
C ASP A 347 5.05 -10.06 20.73
N ARG A 348 4.12 -9.35 21.37
CA ARG A 348 2.73 -9.18 20.91
C ARG A 348 2.61 -8.39 19.60
N ILE A 349 3.67 -7.73 19.12
CA ILE A 349 3.69 -7.12 17.78
C ILE A 349 3.43 -8.19 16.69
N ALA A 350 3.74 -9.46 16.93
CA ALA A 350 3.39 -10.55 16.03
C ALA A 350 1.87 -10.66 15.77
N GLU A 351 1.02 -10.28 16.73
CA GLU A 351 -0.45 -10.33 16.62
C GLU A 351 -1.00 -9.32 15.61
N ILE A 352 -0.27 -8.24 15.36
CA ILE A 352 -0.64 -7.17 14.42
C ILE A 352 0.22 -7.18 13.15
N ALA A 353 1.12 -8.15 13.01
CA ALA A 353 2.05 -8.22 11.90
C ALA A 353 1.34 -8.60 10.60
N ASP A 354 1.66 -7.90 9.51
CA ASP A 354 1.21 -8.25 8.17
C ASP A 354 2.04 -9.42 7.62
N HIS A 355 3.30 -9.51 8.06
CA HIS A 355 4.21 -10.59 7.71
C HIS A 355 4.99 -11.07 8.93
N ILE A 356 5.05 -12.39 9.12
CA ILE A 356 5.92 -13.03 10.10
C ILE A 356 7.00 -13.80 9.32
N ILE A 357 8.26 -13.50 9.59
CA ILE A 357 9.41 -14.19 8.99
C ILE A 357 10.06 -15.06 10.05
N ASP A 358 10.07 -16.37 9.84
CA ASP A 358 10.95 -17.26 10.58
C ASP A 358 12.39 -17.15 10.04
N ASN A 359 13.26 -16.60 10.87
CA ASN A 359 14.69 -16.41 10.60
C ASN A 359 15.55 -17.38 11.42
N SER A 360 15.04 -18.58 11.72
CA SER A 360 15.81 -19.66 12.33
C SER A 360 16.72 -20.37 11.32
N GLY A 361 16.39 -20.28 10.03
CA GLY A 361 17.11 -20.94 8.93
C GLY A 361 18.29 -20.16 8.35
N HIS A 362 18.62 -20.48 7.10
CA HIS A 362 19.74 -19.88 6.36
C HIS A 362 19.41 -18.49 5.79
N LEU A 363 20.45 -17.68 5.58
CA LEU A 363 20.34 -16.35 4.96
C LEU A 363 19.64 -16.37 3.59
N SER A 364 19.81 -17.42 2.80
CA SER A 364 19.12 -17.57 1.51
C SER A 364 17.59 -17.61 1.68
N ALA A 365 17.08 -18.32 2.68
CA ALA A 365 15.65 -18.35 2.98
C ALA A 365 15.14 -16.97 3.41
N LEU A 366 15.93 -16.25 4.23
CA LEU A 366 15.62 -14.88 4.64
C LEU A 366 15.54 -13.93 3.43
N LYS A 367 16.53 -13.94 2.54
CA LYS A 367 16.53 -13.12 1.30
C LYS A 367 15.30 -13.42 0.44
N LEU A 368 14.96 -14.70 0.27
CA LEU A 368 13.78 -15.11 -0.48
C LEU A 368 12.47 -14.62 0.15
N ALA A 369 12.37 -14.61 1.49
CA ALA A 369 11.22 -14.08 2.22
C ALA A 369 11.09 -12.56 2.08
N ILE A 370 12.21 -11.81 2.20
CA ILE A 370 12.24 -10.35 2.01
C ILE A 370 11.85 -9.99 0.58
N ASN A 371 12.43 -10.68 -0.42
CA ASN A 371 12.06 -10.50 -1.82
C ASN A 371 10.55 -10.64 -2.04
N ARG A 372 9.93 -11.63 -1.37
CA ARG A 372 8.48 -11.83 -1.45
C ARG A 372 7.73 -10.63 -0.89
N ILE A 373 8.08 -10.16 0.31
CA ILE A 373 7.42 -9.02 0.98
C ILE A 373 7.50 -7.76 0.11
N VAL A 374 8.68 -7.47 -0.45
CA VAL A 374 8.90 -6.33 -1.33
C VAL A 374 8.18 -6.49 -2.67
N ALA A 375 8.11 -7.71 -3.21
CA ALA A 375 7.40 -8.00 -4.47
C ALA A 375 5.87 -7.96 -4.31
N THR A 376 5.34 -8.27 -3.12
CA THR A 376 3.89 -8.26 -2.82
C THR A 376 3.29 -6.87 -2.62
N VAL A 377 3.93 -5.80 -3.09
CA VAL A 377 3.25 -4.50 -3.25
C VAL A 377 2.03 -4.73 -4.15
N GLU A 378 0.83 -4.40 -3.65
CA GLU A 378 -0.48 -4.74 -4.21
C GLU A 378 -0.50 -4.78 -5.73
N LEU A 379 -0.24 -5.96 -6.29
CA LEU A 379 -0.44 -6.19 -7.69
C LEU A 379 -1.94 -6.41 -7.91
N PRO A 380 -2.56 -5.74 -8.90
CA PRO A 380 -3.93 -6.04 -9.26
C PRO A 380 -4.02 -7.53 -9.59
N ARG A 381 -4.93 -8.21 -8.90
CA ARG A 381 -5.20 -9.63 -9.09
C ARG A 381 -6.43 -9.76 -9.99
N VAL A 382 -6.23 -10.30 -11.19
CA VAL A 382 -7.30 -10.34 -12.21
C VAL A 382 -7.83 -11.75 -12.41
N ALA A 383 -9.13 -11.83 -12.67
CA ALA A 383 -9.71 -13.00 -13.29
C ALA A 383 -9.30 -13.03 -14.77
N LEU A 384 -8.90 -14.20 -15.26
CA LEU A 384 -8.55 -14.43 -16.65
C LEU A 384 -9.68 -15.17 -17.33
N HIS A 385 -9.91 -14.84 -18.59
CA HIS A 385 -10.87 -15.51 -19.44
C HIS A 385 -10.13 -16.34 -20.49
N PRO A 386 -10.42 -17.65 -20.61
CA PRO A 386 -9.83 -18.48 -21.65
C PRO A 386 -10.07 -17.89 -23.03
N THR A 387 -8.99 -17.68 -23.75
CA THR A 387 -8.89 -16.99 -25.04
C THR A 387 -7.73 -17.63 -25.78
N GLY A 388 -8.00 -18.83 -26.32
CA GLY A 388 -7.01 -19.59 -27.06
C GLY A 388 -6.71 -18.94 -28.42
N PRO A 389 -5.46 -18.93 -28.88
CA PRO A 389 -5.13 -18.49 -30.23
C PRO A 389 -5.70 -19.48 -31.26
N VAL A 390 -5.98 -18.98 -32.47
CA VAL A 390 -6.46 -19.82 -33.59
C VAL A 390 -5.33 -20.71 -34.14
N THR A 391 -4.11 -20.18 -34.10
CA THR A 391 -2.89 -20.84 -34.58
C THR A 391 -2.61 -22.13 -33.82
N GLN A 392 -2.41 -23.24 -34.54
CA GLN A 392 -2.11 -24.57 -33.97
C GLN A 392 -3.10 -25.00 -32.86
N SER A 393 -4.36 -24.55 -32.94
CA SER A 393 -5.39 -24.75 -31.89
C SER A 393 -5.61 -26.23 -31.52
N ALA A 394 -5.56 -27.14 -32.50
CA ALA A 394 -5.67 -28.58 -32.25
C ALA A 394 -4.53 -29.11 -31.36
N TRP A 395 -3.29 -28.72 -31.66
CA TRP A 395 -2.13 -29.10 -30.86
C TRP A 395 -2.16 -28.45 -29.48
N LEU A 396 -2.53 -27.16 -29.39
CA LEU A 396 -2.65 -26.45 -28.12
C LEU A 396 -3.71 -27.05 -27.20
N GLY A 397 -4.82 -27.54 -27.77
CA GLY A 397 -5.84 -28.28 -27.03
C GLY A 397 -5.27 -29.56 -26.41
N GLN A 398 -4.61 -30.39 -27.23
CA GLN A 398 -3.97 -31.63 -26.77
C GLN A 398 -2.87 -31.37 -25.72
N ALA A 399 -2.04 -30.35 -25.95
CA ALA A 399 -1.02 -29.93 -25.01
C ALA A 399 -1.64 -29.49 -23.68
N THR A 400 -2.72 -28.71 -23.72
CA THR A 400 -3.41 -28.24 -22.51
C THR A 400 -3.99 -29.40 -21.71
N ASP A 401 -4.65 -30.35 -22.37
CA ASP A 401 -5.21 -31.54 -21.71
C ASP A 401 -4.12 -32.42 -21.10
N HIS A 402 -2.99 -32.57 -21.79
CA HIS A 402 -1.84 -33.32 -21.31
C HIS A 402 -1.17 -32.66 -20.09
N LEU A 403 -1.11 -31.33 -20.08
CA LEU A 403 -0.46 -30.55 -19.03
C LEU A 403 -1.31 -30.44 -17.76
N ARG A 404 -2.63 -30.54 -17.88
CA ARG A 404 -3.58 -30.24 -16.81
C ARG A 404 -3.59 -31.31 -15.73
N ASP A 405 -3.49 -30.85 -14.48
CA ASP A 405 -3.77 -31.61 -13.27
C ASP A 405 -4.28 -30.67 -12.16
N ASP A 406 -4.56 -31.21 -10.97
CA ASP A 406 -5.10 -30.45 -9.84
C ASP A 406 -4.15 -29.36 -9.31
N GLN A 407 -2.84 -29.50 -9.57
CA GLN A 407 -1.81 -28.55 -9.17
C GLN A 407 -1.64 -27.42 -10.20
N VAL A 408 -2.13 -27.58 -11.44
CA VAL A 408 -2.04 -26.54 -12.48
C VAL A 408 -3.01 -25.41 -12.19
N ALA A 409 -2.45 -24.21 -12.01
CA ALA A 409 -3.19 -22.98 -11.84
C ALA A 409 -3.47 -22.28 -13.18
N LEU A 410 -2.54 -22.35 -14.14
CA LEU A 410 -2.60 -21.62 -15.41
C LEU A 410 -1.80 -22.33 -16.50
N VAL A 411 -2.32 -22.31 -17.74
CA VAL A 411 -1.57 -22.64 -18.96
C VAL A 411 -1.78 -21.53 -19.98
N LEU A 412 -0.69 -20.99 -20.52
CA LEU A 412 -0.68 -19.93 -21.51
C LEU A 412 0.09 -20.35 -22.78
N ALA A 413 -0.44 -20.00 -23.94
CA ALA A 413 0.34 -19.85 -25.16
C ALA A 413 1.08 -18.49 -25.11
N THR A 414 2.40 -18.50 -25.27
CA THR A 414 3.25 -17.33 -25.09
C THR A 414 4.03 -16.99 -26.36
N GLY A 415 4.74 -15.86 -26.36
CA GLY A 415 5.45 -15.40 -27.55
C GLY A 415 4.53 -15.21 -28.75
N SER A 416 5.01 -15.59 -29.94
CA SER A 416 4.22 -15.58 -31.17
C SER A 416 3.21 -16.71 -31.28
N THR A 417 3.26 -17.73 -30.39
CA THR A 417 2.23 -18.78 -30.30
C THR A 417 0.91 -18.21 -29.78
N GLY A 418 0.98 -17.31 -28.81
CA GLY A 418 -0.20 -16.69 -28.18
C GLY A 418 -0.80 -15.52 -28.98
N THR A 419 -0.17 -15.08 -30.07
CA THR A 419 -0.55 -13.87 -30.83
C THR A 419 -0.75 -14.15 -32.32
N ALA A 420 -1.27 -13.16 -33.04
CA ALA A 420 -1.43 -13.22 -34.50
C ALA A 420 -0.11 -13.12 -35.30
N THR A 421 1.03 -12.99 -34.63
CA THR A 421 2.36 -12.75 -35.24
C THR A 421 3.12 -14.04 -35.53
N TRP A 422 2.43 -15.18 -35.54
CA TRP A 422 3.00 -16.47 -35.90
C TRP A 422 3.54 -16.48 -37.33
N ARG A 423 4.72 -17.08 -37.53
CA ARG A 423 5.35 -17.25 -38.85
C ARG A 423 5.80 -18.71 -39.01
N ASP A 424 5.28 -19.40 -40.02
CA ASP A 424 5.67 -20.78 -40.31
C ASP A 424 7.16 -20.89 -40.62
N GLY A 425 7.82 -21.92 -40.07
CA GLY A 425 9.26 -22.13 -40.20
C GLY A 425 10.14 -21.18 -39.37
N TRP A 426 9.56 -20.17 -38.70
CA TRP A 426 10.30 -19.20 -37.89
C TRP A 426 9.84 -19.07 -36.44
N SER A 427 8.59 -19.37 -36.12
CA SER A 427 8.07 -19.33 -34.74
C SER A 427 8.33 -20.64 -33.99
N ASP A 428 8.58 -20.55 -32.69
CA ASP A 428 8.57 -21.69 -31.76
C ASP A 428 7.17 -21.82 -31.13
N LEU A 429 6.79 -23.02 -30.71
CA LEU A 429 5.61 -23.27 -29.89
C LEU A 429 5.94 -23.10 -28.42
N ASP A 430 5.67 -21.92 -27.87
CA ASP A 430 6.02 -21.59 -26.48
C ASP A 430 4.81 -21.68 -25.55
N VAL A 431 4.81 -22.66 -24.65
CA VAL A 431 3.78 -22.85 -23.63
C VAL A 431 4.35 -22.52 -22.25
N LEU A 432 3.62 -21.73 -21.48
CA LEU A 432 3.90 -21.43 -20.08
C LEU A 432 2.89 -22.14 -19.19
N VAL A 433 3.40 -22.86 -18.18
CA VAL A 433 2.60 -23.57 -17.19
C VAL A 433 2.91 -23.03 -15.80
N VAL A 434 1.87 -22.69 -15.06
CA VAL A 434 1.95 -22.32 -13.64
C VAL A 434 1.33 -23.42 -12.80
N ARG A 435 2.10 -23.97 -11.85
CA ARG A 435 1.65 -25.03 -10.93
C ARG A 435 1.90 -24.67 -9.48
N ASP A 436 1.21 -25.27 -8.53
CA ASP A 436 1.54 -25.08 -7.12
C ASP A 436 2.91 -25.68 -6.77
N THR A 437 3.26 -26.81 -7.39
CA THR A 437 4.59 -27.44 -7.29
C THR A 437 5.07 -27.94 -8.66
N ALA A 438 6.39 -28.02 -8.86
CA ALA A 438 6.99 -28.49 -10.11
C ALA A 438 8.11 -29.52 -9.84
N PRO A 439 7.78 -30.73 -9.33
CA PRO A 439 8.79 -31.75 -9.05
C PRO A 439 9.44 -32.26 -10.34
N ALA A 440 10.70 -32.65 -10.25
CA ALA A 440 11.50 -33.12 -11.40
C ALA A 440 10.89 -34.35 -12.10
N THR A 441 10.19 -35.21 -11.37
CA THR A 441 9.47 -36.36 -11.93
C THR A 441 8.37 -35.92 -12.89
N TRP A 442 7.56 -34.93 -12.50
CA TRP A 442 6.52 -34.38 -13.36
C TRP A 442 7.13 -33.68 -14.59
N LEU A 443 8.18 -32.87 -14.39
CA LEU A 443 8.86 -32.19 -15.50
C LEU A 443 9.37 -33.17 -16.55
N ARG A 444 9.99 -34.28 -16.13
CA ARG A 444 10.47 -35.33 -17.04
C ARG A 444 9.34 -36.01 -17.78
N ASN A 445 8.25 -36.34 -17.09
CA ASN A 445 7.11 -37.01 -17.70
C ASN A 445 6.49 -36.13 -18.79
N VAL A 446 6.21 -34.87 -18.46
CA VAL A 446 5.60 -33.93 -19.41
C VAL A 446 6.52 -33.61 -20.58
N ALA A 447 7.77 -33.23 -20.31
CA ALA A 447 8.71 -32.88 -21.37
C ALA A 447 9.03 -34.07 -22.30
N GLY A 448 9.01 -35.30 -21.76
CA GLY A 448 9.28 -36.51 -22.53
C GLY A 448 8.09 -37.07 -23.31
N THR A 449 6.86 -36.60 -23.03
CA THR A 449 5.64 -37.17 -23.65
C THR A 449 4.79 -36.15 -24.41
N LEU A 450 5.09 -34.85 -24.28
CA LEU A 450 4.47 -33.82 -25.11
C LEU A 450 4.99 -33.94 -26.55
N ALA A 451 4.13 -34.41 -27.46
CA ALA A 451 4.46 -34.55 -28.86
C ALA A 451 4.76 -33.19 -29.50
N ALA A 452 5.93 -33.05 -30.12
CA ALA A 452 6.27 -31.87 -30.91
C ALA A 452 5.76 -32.07 -32.35
N PRO A 453 5.07 -31.08 -32.95
CA PRO A 453 4.74 -31.12 -34.37
C PRO A 453 6.01 -31.18 -35.23
N ASP A 454 5.95 -31.87 -36.36
CA ASP A 454 7.12 -32.09 -37.23
C ASP A 454 7.83 -30.78 -37.59
N GLY A 455 9.12 -30.71 -37.26
CA GLY A 455 9.99 -29.57 -37.57
C GLY A 455 9.74 -28.30 -36.74
N ILE A 456 8.81 -28.30 -35.78
CA ILE A 456 8.53 -27.15 -34.91
C ILE A 456 9.08 -27.39 -33.51
N LYS A 457 9.93 -26.47 -33.04
CA LYS A 457 10.47 -26.54 -31.69
C LYS A 457 9.39 -26.14 -30.68
N VAL A 458 9.21 -26.98 -29.66
CA VAL A 458 8.32 -26.70 -28.52
C VAL A 458 9.15 -26.21 -27.34
N GLY A 459 8.85 -25.01 -26.85
CA GLY A 459 9.35 -24.46 -25.61
C GLY A 459 8.33 -24.63 -24.48
N LEU A 460 8.73 -25.31 -23.40
CA LEU A 460 7.92 -25.40 -22.19
C LEU A 460 8.58 -24.61 -21.06
N SER A 461 7.92 -23.55 -20.61
CA SER A 461 8.31 -22.77 -19.42
C SER A 461 7.42 -23.17 -18.25
N VAL A 462 8.01 -23.53 -17.11
CA VAL A 462 7.26 -23.95 -15.91
C VAL A 462 7.66 -23.07 -14.74
N PHE A 463 6.66 -22.50 -14.07
CA PHE A 463 6.84 -21.69 -12.86
C PHE A 463 5.88 -22.17 -11.78
N THR A 464 6.25 -21.98 -10.51
CA THR A 464 5.30 -22.23 -9.42
C THR A 464 4.40 -21.02 -9.18
N THR A 465 3.22 -21.21 -8.57
CA THR A 465 2.38 -20.09 -8.11
C THR A 465 3.15 -19.17 -7.16
N ALA A 466 4.03 -19.72 -6.33
CA ALA A 466 4.93 -18.97 -5.47
C ALA A 466 5.97 -18.14 -6.25
N ASP A 467 6.48 -18.64 -7.39
CA ASP A 467 7.36 -17.86 -8.27
C ASP A 467 6.60 -16.72 -8.94
N ILE A 468 5.34 -16.98 -9.35
CA ILE A 468 4.46 -15.96 -9.93
C ILE A 468 4.20 -14.85 -8.92
N ASP A 469 3.75 -15.22 -7.71
CA ASP A 469 3.42 -14.28 -6.63
C ASP A 469 4.63 -13.48 -6.14
N ALA A 470 5.83 -14.10 -6.15
CA ALA A 470 7.07 -13.44 -5.76
C ALA A 470 7.78 -12.72 -6.92
N LEU A 471 7.16 -12.67 -8.10
CA LEU A 471 7.72 -12.05 -9.31
C LEU A 471 9.11 -12.59 -9.72
N ARG A 472 9.37 -13.88 -9.48
CA ARG A 472 10.65 -14.55 -9.80
C ARG A 472 10.64 -15.08 -11.21
N MET A 473 10.46 -14.17 -12.16
CA MET A 473 10.22 -14.50 -13.54
C MET A 473 11.04 -13.63 -14.48
N PRO A 474 11.51 -14.19 -15.62
CA PRO A 474 12.18 -13.38 -16.63
C PRO A 474 11.19 -12.39 -17.29
N PRO A 475 11.68 -11.29 -17.87
CA PRO A 475 10.86 -10.25 -18.49
C PRO A 475 9.86 -10.78 -19.52
N ARG A 476 10.23 -11.81 -20.28
CA ARG A 476 9.36 -12.44 -21.29
C ARG A 476 8.10 -13.07 -20.67
N VAL A 477 8.22 -13.62 -19.46
CA VAL A 477 7.10 -14.22 -18.73
C VAL A 477 6.24 -13.11 -18.12
N VAL A 478 6.85 -12.09 -17.52
CA VAL A 478 6.14 -10.89 -17.05
C VAL A 478 5.27 -10.29 -18.15
N GLN A 479 5.81 -10.14 -19.37
CA GLN A 479 5.05 -9.65 -20.52
C GLN A 479 3.91 -10.60 -20.91
N SER A 480 4.14 -11.91 -20.89
CA SER A 480 3.12 -12.91 -21.20
C SER A 480 1.96 -12.87 -20.19
N LEU A 481 2.25 -12.66 -18.91
CA LEU A 481 1.23 -12.51 -17.86
C LEU A 481 0.39 -11.24 -18.04
N ARG A 482 1.00 -10.11 -18.44
CA ARG A 482 0.25 -8.88 -18.76
C ARG A 482 -0.69 -9.07 -19.95
N ARG A 483 -0.24 -9.77 -20.98
CA ARG A 483 -1.06 -10.11 -22.15
C ARG A 483 -2.19 -11.07 -21.79
N ALA A 484 -1.93 -12.06 -20.94
CA ALA A 484 -2.97 -12.94 -20.41
C ALA A 484 -4.06 -12.14 -19.69
N ALA A 485 -3.69 -11.12 -18.91
CA ALA A 485 -4.66 -10.22 -18.26
C ALA A 485 -5.54 -9.44 -19.27
N GLN A 486 -5.10 -9.28 -20.51
CA GLN A 486 -5.84 -8.68 -21.62
C GLN A 486 -6.61 -9.72 -22.46
N GLY A 487 -6.62 -11.00 -22.05
CA GLY A 487 -7.28 -12.07 -22.80
C GLY A 487 -6.48 -12.56 -24.01
N VAL A 488 -5.16 -12.60 -23.91
CA VAL A 488 -4.30 -13.12 -24.98
C VAL A 488 -3.60 -14.39 -24.54
N GLY A 489 -3.77 -15.47 -25.31
CA GLY A 489 -3.04 -16.71 -25.15
C GLY A 489 -3.45 -17.55 -23.94
N VAL A 490 -4.60 -17.29 -23.31
CA VAL A 490 -5.04 -18.04 -22.12
C VAL A 490 -5.67 -19.36 -22.55
N LEU A 491 -4.98 -20.47 -22.32
CA LEU A 491 -5.46 -21.81 -22.69
C LEU A 491 -6.27 -22.46 -21.56
N TYR A 492 -5.78 -22.37 -20.32
CA TYR A 492 -6.44 -22.94 -19.14
C TYR A 492 -6.18 -22.12 -17.89
N ARG A 493 -7.17 -22.10 -16.99
CA ARG A 493 -7.12 -21.47 -15.66
C ARG A 493 -7.87 -22.36 -14.67
N ARG A 494 -7.30 -22.55 -13.48
CA ARG A 494 -8.01 -23.14 -12.34
C ARG A 494 -9.07 -22.19 -11.80
N ALA A 495 -10.24 -22.73 -11.46
CA ALA A 495 -11.31 -21.96 -10.82
C ALA A 495 -10.79 -21.27 -9.53
N GLY A 496 -11.17 -20.00 -9.32
CA GLY A 496 -10.73 -19.22 -8.17
C GLY A 496 -9.29 -18.69 -8.20
N TYR A 497 -8.42 -19.17 -9.10
CA TYR A 497 -7.07 -18.63 -9.22
C TYR A 497 -7.10 -17.19 -9.74
N LEU A 498 -6.46 -16.23 -9.07
CA LEU A 498 -6.35 -14.85 -9.55
C LEU A 498 -4.89 -14.55 -9.89
N LEU A 499 -4.65 -14.08 -11.12
CA LEU A 499 -3.30 -13.81 -11.60
C LEU A 499 -2.83 -12.45 -11.06
N PRO A 500 -1.70 -12.36 -10.33
CA PRO A 500 -1.08 -11.08 -10.04
C PRO A 500 -0.48 -10.50 -11.32
N VAL A 501 -0.91 -9.29 -11.71
CA VAL A 501 -0.43 -8.63 -12.95
C VAL A 501 0.67 -7.64 -12.60
N PRO A 502 1.93 -7.87 -13.04
CA PRO A 502 3.03 -6.96 -12.71
C PRO A 502 2.86 -5.60 -13.42
N VAL A 503 3.03 -4.50 -12.70
CA VAL A 503 3.01 -3.12 -13.27
C VAL A 503 4.20 -2.85 -14.20
N THR A 504 4.08 -1.91 -15.14
CA THR A 504 5.08 -1.57 -16.18
C THR A 504 6.50 -1.51 -15.63
N ALA A 505 6.70 -0.73 -14.57
CA ALA A 505 7.98 -0.52 -13.90
C ALA A 505 8.68 -1.80 -13.38
N HIS A 506 7.93 -2.87 -13.11
CA HIS A 506 8.54 -4.16 -12.77
C HIS A 506 9.18 -4.83 -13.99
N GLY A 507 8.48 -4.81 -15.12
CA GLY A 507 8.99 -5.29 -16.41
C GLY A 507 10.29 -4.60 -16.80
N ASP A 508 10.34 -3.27 -16.65
CA ASP A 508 11.54 -2.49 -16.99
C ASP A 508 12.73 -2.85 -16.10
N ARG A 509 12.51 -3.01 -14.78
CA ARG A 509 13.55 -3.46 -13.84
C ARG A 509 14.08 -4.85 -14.20
N THR A 510 13.19 -5.80 -14.48
CA THR A 510 13.62 -7.15 -14.88
C THR A 510 14.41 -7.12 -16.20
N SER A 511 13.98 -6.33 -17.18
CA SER A 511 14.67 -6.19 -18.47
C SER A 511 16.08 -5.60 -18.32
N ARG A 512 16.26 -4.60 -17.45
CA ARG A 512 17.58 -4.05 -17.13
C ARG A 512 18.47 -5.05 -16.41
N GLY A 513 17.91 -5.84 -15.50
CA GLY A 513 18.64 -6.89 -14.77
C GLY A 513 19.23 -7.98 -15.68
N GLU A 514 18.56 -8.29 -16.80
CA GLU A 514 19.04 -9.28 -17.78
C GLU A 514 19.98 -8.70 -18.86
N LEU A 515 20.14 -7.37 -18.95
CA LEU A 515 20.88 -6.72 -20.03
C LEU A 515 22.31 -7.27 -20.17
N GLY A 516 23.03 -7.46 -19.06
CA GLY A 516 24.38 -8.03 -19.08
C GLY A 516 24.44 -9.43 -19.71
N LEU A 517 23.45 -10.28 -19.41
CA LEU A 517 23.35 -11.62 -19.99
C LEU A 517 22.99 -11.56 -21.47
N VAL A 518 22.10 -10.65 -21.87
CA VAL A 518 21.72 -10.44 -23.28
C VAL A 518 22.91 -9.92 -24.09
N LEU A 519 23.66 -8.94 -23.58
CA LEU A 519 24.87 -8.43 -24.23
C LEU A 519 25.93 -9.52 -24.40
N MET A 520 26.22 -10.26 -23.34
CA MET A 520 27.15 -11.40 -23.38
C MET A 520 26.72 -12.45 -24.41
N THR A 521 25.43 -12.82 -24.41
CA THR A 521 24.90 -13.83 -25.33
C THR A 521 24.94 -13.34 -26.77
N THR A 522 24.61 -12.07 -27.02
CA THR A 522 24.64 -11.46 -28.35
C THR A 522 26.06 -11.44 -28.91
N ARG A 523 27.04 -11.00 -28.12
CA ARG A 523 28.47 -11.03 -28.48
C ARG A 523 28.93 -12.45 -28.85
N ARG A 524 28.52 -13.46 -28.07
CA ARG A 524 28.83 -14.86 -28.37
C ARG A 524 28.18 -15.35 -29.68
N LEU A 525 26.94 -14.94 -29.96
CA LEU A 525 26.21 -15.35 -31.17
C LEU A 525 26.84 -14.80 -32.44
N ILE A 526 27.27 -13.54 -32.43
CA ILE A 526 27.92 -12.91 -33.60
C ILE A 526 29.37 -13.37 -33.79
N ALA A 527 30.05 -13.80 -32.72
CA ALA A 527 31.42 -14.30 -32.77
C ALA A 527 31.54 -15.77 -33.22
N ALA A 528 30.42 -16.46 -33.44
CA ALA A 528 30.43 -17.85 -33.88
C ALA A 528 30.87 -17.97 -35.35
N ASP A 529 31.69 -18.99 -35.68
CA ASP A 529 32.13 -19.27 -37.06
C ASP A 529 30.97 -19.41 -38.05
N ARG A 530 29.81 -19.85 -37.56
CA ARG A 530 28.55 -19.92 -38.29
C ARG A 530 27.43 -19.35 -37.42
N PRO A 531 27.13 -18.05 -37.55
CA PRO A 531 26.09 -17.41 -36.76
C PRO A 531 24.72 -18.05 -37.01
N ASP A 532 23.99 -18.35 -35.94
CA ASP A 532 22.57 -18.71 -36.04
C ASP A 532 21.76 -17.44 -36.33
N VAL A 533 21.46 -17.22 -37.62
CA VAL A 533 20.72 -16.05 -38.12
C VAL A 533 19.44 -15.78 -37.32
N ARG A 534 18.72 -16.84 -36.96
CA ARG A 534 17.47 -16.72 -36.19
C ARG A 534 17.74 -16.24 -34.77
N ALA A 535 18.77 -16.79 -34.11
CA ALA A 535 19.14 -16.39 -32.76
C ALA A 535 19.71 -14.97 -32.71
N VAL A 536 20.55 -14.58 -33.68
CA VAL A 536 21.13 -13.23 -33.80
C VAL A 536 20.01 -12.20 -33.98
N HIS A 537 19.09 -12.43 -34.93
CA HIS A 537 17.97 -11.52 -35.16
C HIS A 537 17.09 -11.35 -33.91
N LYS A 538 16.72 -12.45 -33.23
CA LYS A 538 15.95 -12.39 -31.99
C LYS A 538 16.67 -11.56 -30.90
N HIS A 539 17.99 -11.65 -30.79
CA HIS A 539 18.77 -10.88 -29.81
C HIS A 539 18.93 -9.41 -30.18
N LEU A 540 19.10 -9.09 -31.47
CA LEU A 540 19.10 -7.71 -31.97
C LEU A 540 17.78 -7.01 -31.63
N VAL A 541 16.64 -7.66 -31.89
CA VAL A 541 15.31 -7.13 -31.54
C VAL A 541 15.15 -6.96 -30.03
N LEU A 542 15.65 -7.93 -29.24
CA LEU A 542 15.59 -7.86 -27.78
C LEU A 542 16.40 -6.68 -27.23
N LEU A 543 17.60 -6.44 -27.76
CA LEU A 543 18.46 -5.31 -27.38
C LEU A 543 17.80 -3.97 -27.73
N ALA A 544 17.28 -3.81 -28.94
CA ALA A 544 16.54 -2.62 -29.37
C ALA A 544 15.34 -2.35 -28.46
N LYS A 545 14.58 -3.40 -28.12
CA LYS A 545 13.44 -3.31 -27.21
C LYS A 545 13.81 -2.92 -25.79
N ILE A 546 14.97 -3.35 -25.27
CA ILE A 546 15.45 -2.94 -23.95
C ILE A 546 15.74 -1.43 -23.91
N LEU A 547 16.35 -0.87 -24.97
CA LEU A 547 16.61 0.58 -25.06
C LEU A 547 15.32 1.39 -25.17
N LEU A 548 14.44 1.02 -26.10
CA LEU A 548 13.14 1.70 -26.25
C LEU A 548 12.35 1.74 -24.95
N ARG A 549 12.37 0.64 -24.18
CA ARG A 549 11.74 0.60 -22.85
C ARG A 549 12.44 1.48 -21.82
N ALA A 550 13.76 1.59 -21.87
CA ALA A 550 14.49 2.51 -21.01
C ALA A 550 14.05 3.96 -21.25
N ASP A 551 13.67 4.28 -22.50
CA ASP A 551 13.13 5.59 -22.92
C ASP A 551 11.61 5.73 -22.73
N GLY A 552 10.94 4.71 -22.19
CA GLY A 552 9.50 4.73 -21.87
C GLY A 552 8.57 4.26 -22.98
N HIS A 553 9.10 3.66 -24.06
CA HIS A 553 8.32 3.10 -25.16
C HIS A 553 8.22 1.56 -25.08
N ASP A 554 7.01 0.99 -25.12
CA ASP A 554 6.80 -0.47 -25.10
C ASP A 554 6.11 -0.95 -26.38
N PHE A 555 6.87 -1.60 -27.25
CA PHE A 555 6.38 -2.18 -28.50
C PHE A 555 6.26 -3.71 -28.41
N HIS A 556 5.42 -4.27 -29.27
CA HIS A 556 4.95 -5.66 -29.18
C HIS A 556 5.21 -6.49 -30.42
N ASP A 557 5.13 -5.88 -31.60
CA ASP A 557 5.53 -6.48 -32.86
C ASP A 557 7.03 -6.29 -33.09
N THR A 558 7.65 -7.22 -33.81
CA THR A 558 9.10 -7.17 -34.07
C THR A 558 9.44 -6.07 -35.07
N ASP A 559 8.60 -5.89 -36.08
CA ASP A 559 8.80 -4.90 -37.13
C ASP A 559 8.61 -3.50 -36.54
N ASP A 560 7.58 -3.31 -35.70
CA ASP A 560 7.35 -2.06 -34.96
C ASP A 560 8.55 -1.70 -34.05
N VAL A 561 9.16 -2.68 -33.38
CA VAL A 561 10.34 -2.46 -32.53
C VAL A 561 11.51 -1.92 -33.34
N LEU A 562 11.83 -2.54 -34.48
CA LEU A 562 12.98 -2.15 -35.28
C LEU A 562 12.77 -0.81 -35.99
N THR A 563 11.54 -0.57 -36.49
CA THR A 563 11.17 0.73 -37.06
C THR A 563 11.27 1.85 -36.03
N ALA A 564 10.64 1.68 -34.86
CA ALA A 564 10.70 2.69 -33.80
C ALA A 564 12.13 2.89 -33.28
N PHE A 565 12.93 1.82 -33.18
CA PHE A 565 14.32 1.93 -32.78
C PHE A 565 15.14 2.75 -33.78
N HIS A 566 14.94 2.54 -35.08
CA HIS A 566 15.63 3.29 -36.13
C HIS A 566 15.27 4.78 -36.09
N GLU A 567 14.00 5.11 -35.85
CA GLU A 567 13.51 6.49 -35.75
C GLU A 567 14.02 7.22 -34.50
N LEU A 568 14.02 6.54 -33.34
CA LEU A 568 14.37 7.15 -32.05
C LEU A 568 15.88 7.11 -31.75
N HIS A 569 16.62 6.15 -32.30
CA HIS A 569 18.07 6.01 -32.13
C HIS A 569 18.85 5.98 -33.46
N PRO A 570 18.73 7.01 -34.32
CA PRO A 570 19.39 7.02 -35.63
C PRO A 570 20.92 6.91 -35.53
N ALA A 571 21.51 7.38 -34.43
CA ALA A 571 22.96 7.30 -34.16
C ALA A 571 23.49 5.87 -33.95
N ALA A 572 22.60 4.88 -33.75
CA ALA A 572 22.99 3.47 -33.69
C ALA A 572 23.45 2.96 -35.06
N GLY A 573 22.92 3.50 -36.17
CA GLY A 573 23.25 3.06 -37.52
C GLY A 573 22.94 1.59 -37.82
N SER A 574 22.13 0.95 -36.98
CA SER A 574 21.74 -0.46 -37.14
C SER A 574 20.64 -0.57 -38.21
N THR A 575 20.94 -1.26 -39.31
CA THR A 575 20.02 -1.47 -40.45
C THR A 575 19.96 -2.96 -40.79
N PRO A 576 19.25 -3.76 -39.97
CA PRO A 576 19.15 -5.19 -40.20
C PRO A 576 18.38 -5.50 -41.50
N PRO A 577 18.60 -6.66 -42.12
CA PRO A 577 17.80 -7.13 -43.24
C PRO A 577 16.34 -7.40 -42.84
N ASP A 578 15.43 -7.36 -43.82
CA ASP A 578 14.01 -7.66 -43.62
C ASP A 578 13.81 -9.10 -43.11
N LEU A 579 12.94 -9.26 -42.11
CA LEU A 579 12.63 -10.55 -41.51
C LEU A 579 12.11 -11.57 -42.54
N ALA A 580 11.31 -11.16 -43.52
CA ALA A 580 10.80 -12.03 -44.58
C ALA A 580 11.93 -12.55 -45.48
N ASP A 581 13.01 -11.80 -45.65
CA ASP A 581 14.19 -12.26 -46.37
C ASP A 581 15.01 -13.25 -45.56
N LEU A 582 15.20 -12.98 -44.25
CA LEU A 582 15.86 -13.91 -43.34
C LEU A 582 15.12 -15.26 -43.24
N ILE A 583 13.79 -15.25 -43.28
CA ILE A 583 12.96 -16.46 -43.26
C ILE A 583 13.12 -17.26 -44.56
N ARG A 584 13.07 -16.58 -45.71
CA ARG A 584 13.13 -17.25 -47.03
C ARG A 584 14.52 -17.75 -47.38
N ARG A 585 15.56 -17.04 -46.95
CA ARG A 585 16.96 -17.27 -47.32
C ARG A 585 17.90 -17.27 -46.11
N PRO A 586 17.67 -18.15 -45.10
CA PRO A 586 18.42 -18.12 -43.84
C PRO A 586 19.89 -18.52 -43.96
N ARG A 587 20.32 -19.00 -45.14
CA ARG A 587 21.71 -19.42 -45.43
C ARG A 587 22.41 -18.49 -46.42
N ASP A 588 21.78 -17.38 -46.81
CA ASP A 588 22.38 -16.39 -47.70
C ASP A 588 23.51 -15.66 -46.95
N PRO A 589 24.78 -15.78 -47.40
CA PRO A 589 25.91 -15.18 -46.70
C PRO A 589 25.81 -13.65 -46.58
N ALA A 590 25.25 -12.98 -47.60
CA ALA A 590 25.14 -11.52 -47.60
C ALA A 590 24.13 -11.03 -46.55
N LEU A 591 22.99 -11.73 -46.42
CA LEU A 591 22.00 -11.42 -45.38
C LEU A 591 22.55 -11.71 -43.97
N CYS A 592 23.32 -12.78 -43.83
CA CYS A 592 23.96 -13.12 -42.55
C CYS A 592 24.98 -12.04 -42.15
N GLU A 593 25.83 -11.61 -43.07
CA GLU A 593 26.83 -10.57 -42.84
C GLU A 593 26.19 -9.22 -42.49
N GLN A 594 25.14 -8.82 -43.22
CA GLN A 594 24.38 -7.61 -42.92
C GLN A 594 23.75 -7.65 -41.52
N LEU A 595 23.17 -8.79 -41.13
CA LEU A 595 22.58 -8.95 -39.80
C LEU A 595 23.63 -8.87 -38.68
N VAL A 596 24.80 -9.48 -38.90
CA VAL A 596 25.92 -9.43 -37.95
C VAL A 596 26.44 -7.99 -37.82
N ASP A 597 26.67 -7.27 -38.92
CA ASP A 597 27.10 -5.86 -38.91
C ASP A 597 26.08 -4.97 -38.20
N ALA A 598 24.78 -5.12 -38.50
CA ALA A 598 23.73 -4.36 -37.82
C ALA A 598 23.70 -4.62 -36.30
N THR A 599 23.97 -5.87 -35.89
CA THR A 599 24.02 -6.26 -34.47
C THR A 599 25.27 -5.72 -33.78
N ASP A 600 26.43 -5.75 -34.45
CA ASP A 600 27.68 -5.20 -33.93
C ASP A 600 27.63 -3.67 -33.76
N ARG A 601 27.01 -2.96 -34.72
CA ARG A 601 26.74 -1.52 -34.60
C ARG A 601 25.85 -1.20 -33.41
N LEU A 602 24.83 -2.01 -33.15
CA LEU A 602 23.97 -1.86 -31.99
C LEU A 602 24.75 -2.06 -30.69
N LEU A 603 25.59 -3.10 -30.59
CA LEU A 603 26.46 -3.33 -29.43
C LEU A 603 27.44 -2.15 -29.21
N THR A 604 28.06 -1.65 -30.27
CA THR A 604 28.94 -0.48 -30.22
C THR A 604 28.18 0.77 -29.77
N TYR A 605 26.91 0.92 -30.16
CA TYR A 605 26.07 2.00 -29.68
C TYR A 605 25.77 1.89 -28.19
N PHE A 606 25.46 0.68 -27.68
CA PHE A 606 25.32 0.43 -26.24
C PHE A 606 26.58 0.81 -25.46
N ASP A 607 27.76 0.41 -25.94
CA ASP A 607 29.03 0.73 -25.27
C ASP A 607 29.26 2.26 -25.23
N ARG A 608 28.90 2.99 -26.30
CA ARG A 608 28.95 4.47 -26.31
C ARG A 608 28.02 5.13 -25.30
N LEU A 609 26.82 4.59 -25.09
CA LEU A 609 25.86 5.10 -24.10
C LEU A 609 26.37 4.89 -22.66
N ASP A 610 27.12 3.82 -22.40
CA ASP A 610 27.70 3.56 -21.08
C ASP A 610 28.82 4.57 -20.73
N HIS A 611 29.55 5.05 -21.75
CA HIS A 611 30.62 6.05 -21.61
C HIS A 611 30.14 7.51 -21.47
N THR A 612 28.83 7.75 -21.32
CA THR A 612 28.32 9.12 -21.09
C THR A 612 28.66 9.66 -19.69
N VAL A 613 29.05 8.78 -18.76
CA VAL A 613 29.56 9.16 -17.43
C VAL A 613 31.05 9.52 -17.54
N ARG A 614 31.35 10.82 -17.63
CA ARG A 614 32.73 11.30 -17.44
C ARG A 614 33.07 11.21 -15.96
N THR A 615 33.90 10.24 -15.58
CA THR A 615 34.63 10.32 -14.31
C THR A 615 35.59 11.50 -14.43
N SER A 616 35.40 12.54 -13.62
CA SER A 616 36.42 13.56 -13.41
C SER A 616 37.66 12.87 -12.86
N GLU A 617 38.78 12.97 -13.58
CA GLU A 617 40.11 12.69 -13.01
C GLU A 617 40.38 13.60 -11.81
#